data_AF-A0A0B1NZR8-F1
#
_entry.id   AF-A0A0B1NZR8-F1
#
_cell.length_a   1.000
_cell.length_b   1.000
_cell.length_c   1.000
_cell.angle_alpha   90.00
_cell.angle_beta   90.00
_cell.angle_gamma   90.00
#
_symmetry.space_group_name_H-M   'P 1'
#
loop_
_entity.id
_entity.type
_entity.pdbx_description
1 polymer ?
#
loop_
_entity_poly.entity_id
_entity_poly.type
_entity_poly.pdbx_seq_one_letter_code
_entity_poly.pdbx_strand_id
1 'polypeptide(L)'
;MTEKSRIRMPKLNLSLFDGDGQSADRWLALLKQDFSAENVYKETHPQLWLEAIYSKVSGKAEDWMDQTLQVRKIMENRETATILEVEAFEIEFKSRFPGRTAARPQSSPFLYAQSLKQEPHENLVSYIARVRDLWNLAGGRNPTRMEPMYDMGCQVIVQGFVSGLFEEVVKFKAIENGAMGVTDLEEAISKVNAAVQTFGRDEPAASRILTSVFN
;
A
#
# COMPACT_ATOMS: atom_id res chain seq x y z
N MET A 1 -19.30 -50.03 7.70
CA MET A 1 -18.33 -49.31 6.86
C MET A 1 -18.84 -47.89 6.72
N THR A 2 -18.22 -46.95 7.46
CA THR A 2 -18.62 -45.55 7.45
C THR A 2 -18.10 -44.94 6.15
N GLU A 3 -19.02 -44.54 5.28
CA GLU A 3 -18.73 -43.80 4.06
C GLU A 3 -17.99 -42.52 4.47
N LYS A 4 -16.67 -42.49 4.25
CA LYS A 4 -15.90 -41.25 4.37
C LYS A 4 -16.48 -40.31 3.33
N SER A 5 -17.37 -39.40 3.74
CA SER A 5 -17.82 -38.29 2.91
C SER A 5 -16.57 -37.66 2.29
N ARG A 6 -16.40 -37.85 0.98
CA ARG A 6 -15.38 -37.12 0.22
C ARG A 6 -15.78 -35.66 0.31
N ILE A 7 -15.07 -34.89 1.13
CA ILE A 7 -15.29 -33.45 1.25
C ILE A 7 -15.07 -32.86 -0.15
N ARG A 8 -16.13 -32.23 -0.66
CA ARG A 8 -16.16 -31.66 -2.01
C ARG A 8 -15.64 -30.23 -1.97
N MET A 9 -15.19 -29.73 -3.11
CA MET A 9 -14.80 -28.33 -3.28
C MET A 9 -15.98 -27.41 -2.89
N PRO A 10 -15.78 -26.43 -1.98
CA PRO A 10 -16.80 -25.44 -1.67
C PRO A 10 -17.21 -24.63 -2.90
N LYS A 11 -18.43 -24.10 -2.89
CA LYS A 11 -18.92 -23.19 -3.91
C LYS A 11 -18.21 -21.83 -3.79
N LEU A 12 -17.41 -21.52 -4.80
CA LEU A 12 -16.60 -20.31 -4.87
C LEU A 12 -17.40 -19.15 -5.51
N ASN A 13 -17.80 -18.16 -4.71
CA ASN A 13 -18.53 -16.95 -5.13
C ASN A 13 -17.62 -15.71 -5.27
N LEU A 14 -16.31 -15.93 -5.38
CA LEU A 14 -15.31 -14.91 -5.66
C LEU A 14 -14.95 -14.81 -7.15
N SER A 15 -14.59 -13.58 -7.57
CA SER A 15 -14.12 -13.27 -8.92
C SER A 15 -12.74 -13.86 -9.19
N LEU A 16 -12.39 -13.99 -10.48
CA LEU A 16 -11.03 -14.36 -10.89
C LEU A 16 -10.00 -13.35 -10.36
N PHE A 17 -8.81 -13.85 -10.07
CA PHE A 17 -7.66 -13.07 -9.67
C PHE A 17 -6.67 -12.98 -10.83
N ASP A 18 -6.59 -11.82 -11.48
CA ASP A 18 -5.71 -11.57 -12.62
C ASP A 18 -4.32 -11.04 -12.20
N GLY A 19 -4.18 -10.61 -10.94
CA GLY A 19 -2.95 -10.02 -10.41
C GLY A 19 -2.71 -8.55 -10.83
N ASP A 20 -3.70 -7.87 -11.42
CA ASP A 20 -3.60 -6.49 -11.90
C ASP A 20 -4.20 -5.47 -10.92
N GLY A 21 -3.49 -5.23 -9.84
CA GLY A 21 -3.88 -4.25 -8.82
C GLY A 21 -4.97 -4.73 -7.86
N GLN A 22 -5.42 -5.98 -8.00
CA GLN A 22 -6.17 -6.69 -6.97
C GLN A 22 -5.29 -6.98 -5.75
N SER A 23 -5.88 -6.92 -4.57
CA SER A 23 -5.20 -7.26 -3.32
C SER A 23 -5.39 -8.74 -3.02
N ALA A 24 -4.30 -9.52 -3.01
CA ALA A 24 -4.33 -10.93 -2.65
C ALA A 24 -4.83 -11.14 -1.22
N ASP A 25 -4.54 -10.23 -0.29
CA ASP A 25 -5.04 -10.34 1.09
C ASP A 25 -6.57 -10.24 1.16
N ARG A 26 -7.16 -9.22 0.52
CA ARG A 26 -8.62 -9.07 0.44
C ARG A 26 -9.28 -10.23 -0.31
N TRP A 27 -8.64 -10.69 -1.38
CA TRP A 27 -9.16 -11.79 -2.19
C TRP A 27 -9.12 -13.13 -1.44
N LEU A 28 -8.04 -13.44 -0.73
CA LEU A 28 -7.94 -14.62 0.14
C LEU A 28 -8.94 -14.57 1.29
N ALA A 29 -9.27 -13.39 1.82
CA ALA A 29 -10.30 -13.25 2.85
C ALA A 29 -11.70 -13.64 2.33
N LEU A 30 -12.03 -13.28 1.08
CA LEU A 30 -13.27 -13.73 0.44
C LEU A 30 -13.28 -15.24 0.19
N LEU A 31 -12.15 -15.79 -0.26
CA LEU A 31 -12.01 -17.25 -0.40
C LEU A 31 -12.23 -17.96 0.94
N LYS A 32 -11.67 -17.42 2.02
CA LYS A 32 -11.85 -17.94 3.39
C LYS A 32 -13.32 -17.92 3.80
N GLN A 33 -14.07 -16.88 3.43
CA GLN A 33 -15.49 -16.77 3.72
C GLN A 33 -16.30 -17.87 3.02
N ASP A 34 -16.03 -18.13 1.73
CA ASP A 34 -16.68 -19.22 0.98
C ASP A 34 -16.39 -20.60 1.60
N PHE A 35 -15.15 -20.85 1.99
CA PHE A 35 -14.75 -22.10 2.68
C PHE A 35 -15.44 -22.25 4.04
N SER A 36 -15.49 -21.17 4.82
CA SER A 36 -16.09 -21.16 6.15
C SER A 36 -17.61 -21.38 6.10
N ALA A 37 -18.28 -20.93 5.04
CA ALA A 37 -19.72 -21.15 4.84
C ALA A 37 -20.09 -22.65 4.75
N GLU A 38 -19.13 -23.50 4.34
CA GLU A 38 -19.31 -24.95 4.22
C GLU A 38 -18.55 -25.74 5.30
N ASN A 39 -18.05 -25.06 6.35
CA ASN A 39 -17.22 -25.66 7.41
C ASN A 39 -15.96 -26.39 6.89
N VAL A 40 -15.40 -25.91 5.79
CA VAL A 40 -14.12 -26.40 5.25
C VAL A 40 -13.02 -25.44 5.66
N TYR A 41 -11.93 -25.97 6.21
CA TYR A 41 -10.81 -25.17 6.73
C TYR A 41 -9.51 -25.60 6.07
N LYS A 42 -8.66 -24.63 5.72
CA LYS A 42 -7.37 -24.90 5.06
C LYS A 42 -6.41 -25.69 5.95
N GLU A 43 -6.56 -25.60 7.27
CA GLU A 43 -5.77 -26.33 8.27
C GLU A 43 -6.06 -27.84 8.19
N THR A 44 -7.27 -28.21 7.77
CA THR A 44 -7.68 -29.62 7.63
C THR A 44 -7.71 -30.08 6.17
N HIS A 45 -7.83 -29.14 5.22
CA HIS A 45 -7.92 -29.40 3.78
C HIS A 45 -7.03 -28.45 2.95
N PRO A 46 -5.71 -28.44 3.19
CA PRO A 46 -4.76 -27.58 2.47
C PRO A 46 -4.81 -27.79 0.95
N GLN A 47 -5.04 -29.03 0.50
CA GLN A 47 -5.17 -29.38 -0.90
C GLN A 47 -6.36 -28.71 -1.58
N LEU A 48 -7.51 -28.64 -0.89
CA LEU A 48 -8.71 -27.97 -1.44
C LEU A 48 -8.49 -26.46 -1.51
N TRP A 49 -7.78 -25.90 -0.55
CA TRP A 49 -7.44 -24.47 -0.54
C TRP A 49 -6.60 -24.07 -1.75
N LEU A 50 -5.50 -24.78 -2.00
CA LEU A 50 -4.64 -24.49 -3.15
C LEU A 50 -5.31 -24.79 -4.49
N GLU A 51 -6.13 -25.84 -4.57
CA GLU A 51 -6.92 -26.14 -5.76
C GLU A 51 -7.93 -25.02 -6.06
N ALA A 52 -8.58 -24.46 -5.03
CA ALA A 52 -9.47 -23.33 -5.19
C ALA A 52 -8.73 -22.10 -5.71
N ILE A 53 -7.53 -21.82 -5.19
CA ILE A 53 -6.68 -20.73 -5.67
C ILE A 53 -6.31 -20.95 -7.13
N TYR A 54 -5.78 -22.13 -7.47
CA TYR A 54 -5.39 -22.49 -8.83
C TYR A 54 -6.54 -22.32 -9.82
N SER A 55 -7.76 -22.75 -9.46
CA SER A 55 -8.94 -22.64 -10.32
C SER A 55 -9.46 -21.20 -10.55
N LYS A 56 -8.99 -20.24 -9.76
CA LYS A 56 -9.48 -18.85 -9.77
C LYS A 56 -8.40 -17.82 -10.09
N VAL A 57 -7.15 -18.23 -10.26
CA VAL A 57 -6.06 -17.37 -10.70
C VAL A 57 -5.98 -17.38 -12.23
N SER A 58 -5.63 -16.23 -12.81
CA SER A 58 -5.44 -16.07 -14.26
C SER A 58 -4.43 -14.95 -14.55
N GLY A 59 -4.01 -14.81 -15.81
CA GLY A 59 -3.26 -13.63 -16.26
C GLY A 59 -1.91 -13.47 -15.55
N LYS A 60 -1.62 -12.27 -15.02
CA LYS A 60 -0.31 -11.97 -14.41
C LYS A 60 -0.04 -12.81 -13.17
N ALA A 61 -1.09 -13.20 -12.45
CA ALA A 61 -0.96 -14.05 -11.29
C ALA A 61 -0.64 -15.50 -11.67
N GLU A 62 -1.24 -16.01 -12.74
CA GLU A 62 -0.92 -17.33 -13.31
C GLU A 62 0.53 -17.36 -13.83
N ASP A 63 0.92 -16.38 -14.64
CA ASP A 63 2.30 -16.25 -15.15
C ASP A 63 3.33 -16.26 -14.02
N TRP A 64 3.03 -15.58 -12.90
CA TRP A 64 3.91 -15.54 -11.74
C TRP A 64 4.00 -16.87 -11.00
N MET A 65 2.88 -17.58 -10.84
CA MET A 65 2.87 -18.91 -10.23
C MET A 65 3.76 -19.86 -11.02
N ASP A 66 3.69 -19.79 -12.34
CA ASP A 66 4.51 -20.59 -13.23
C ASP A 66 5.97 -20.16 -13.19
N GLN A 67 6.31 -18.89 -13.04
CA GLN A 67 7.72 -18.43 -13.06
C GLN A 67 8.47 -18.61 -11.74
N THR A 68 7.77 -18.67 -10.61
CA THR A 68 8.41 -18.69 -9.29
C THR A 68 8.63 -20.12 -8.81
N LEU A 69 9.88 -20.59 -8.82
CA LEU A 69 10.23 -22.02 -8.60
C LEU A 69 9.57 -22.63 -7.34
N GLN A 70 9.58 -21.93 -6.21
CA GLN A 70 8.99 -22.43 -4.97
C GLN A 70 7.47 -22.53 -5.06
N VAL A 71 6.82 -21.53 -5.65
CA VAL A 71 5.36 -21.51 -5.84
C VAL A 71 4.93 -22.58 -6.83
N ARG A 72 5.65 -22.73 -7.95
CA ARG A 72 5.41 -23.79 -8.93
C ARG A 72 5.46 -25.16 -8.28
N LYS A 73 6.47 -25.46 -7.47
CA LYS A 73 6.58 -26.74 -6.75
C LYS A 73 5.41 -27.00 -5.81
N ILE A 74 4.92 -25.97 -5.12
CA ILE A 74 3.75 -26.08 -4.25
C ILE A 74 2.50 -26.38 -5.08
N MET A 75 2.30 -25.69 -6.21
CA MET A 75 1.15 -25.88 -7.08
C MET A 75 1.16 -27.21 -7.83
N GLU A 76 2.33 -27.70 -8.24
CA GLU A 76 2.51 -29.03 -8.83
C GLU A 76 2.15 -30.15 -7.85
N ASN A 77 2.48 -29.98 -6.55
CA ASN A 77 2.23 -30.97 -5.50
C ASN A 77 1.00 -30.64 -4.63
N ARG A 78 0.10 -29.78 -5.11
CA ARG A 78 -1.02 -29.24 -4.33
C ARG A 78 -1.97 -30.30 -3.75
N GLU A 79 -2.12 -31.43 -4.43
CA GLU A 79 -2.98 -32.54 -3.98
C GLU A 79 -2.52 -33.14 -2.65
N THR A 80 -1.22 -33.06 -2.36
CA THR A 80 -0.58 -33.57 -1.14
C THR A 80 -0.02 -32.45 -0.26
N ALA A 81 -0.40 -31.20 -0.53
CA ALA A 81 0.16 -30.05 0.17
C ALA A 81 -0.13 -30.09 1.66
N THR A 82 0.80 -29.54 2.42
CA THR A 82 0.73 -29.34 3.87
C THR A 82 0.28 -27.92 4.20
N ILE A 83 -0.17 -27.70 5.44
CA ILE A 83 -0.52 -26.35 5.91
C ILE A 83 0.68 -25.39 5.84
N LEU A 84 1.90 -25.87 6.06
CA LEU A 84 3.12 -25.05 5.96
C LEU A 84 3.35 -24.56 4.52
N GLU A 85 3.06 -25.39 3.52
CA GLU A 85 3.15 -24.99 2.11
C GLU A 85 2.04 -24.00 1.73
N VAL A 86 0.84 -24.15 2.30
CA VAL A 86 -0.23 -23.15 2.16
C VAL A 86 0.19 -21.81 2.74
N GLU A 87 0.75 -21.78 3.95
CA GLU A 87 1.22 -20.56 4.60
C GLU A 87 2.36 -19.89 3.81
N ALA A 88 3.34 -20.69 3.38
CA ALA A 88 4.44 -20.20 2.54
C ALA A 88 3.92 -19.61 1.22
N PHE A 89 2.96 -20.28 0.58
CA PHE A 89 2.30 -19.77 -0.61
C PHE A 89 1.55 -18.45 -0.33
N GLU A 90 0.73 -18.38 0.71
CA GLU A 90 -0.02 -17.17 1.04
C GLU A 90 0.88 -15.97 1.33
N ILE A 91 2.01 -16.17 2.01
CA ILE A 91 3.00 -15.13 2.27
C ILE A 91 3.54 -14.56 0.95
N GLU A 92 4.00 -15.43 0.06
CA GLU A 92 4.53 -15.03 -1.25
C GLU A 92 3.46 -14.38 -2.12
N PHE A 93 2.25 -14.94 -2.12
CA PHE A 93 1.13 -14.43 -2.91
C PHE A 93 0.69 -13.02 -2.46
N LYS A 94 0.60 -12.79 -1.14
CA LYS A 94 0.31 -11.47 -0.57
C LYS A 94 1.44 -10.47 -0.81
N SER A 95 2.69 -10.91 -0.68
CA SER A 95 3.88 -10.10 -0.97
C SER A 95 3.91 -9.66 -2.44
N ARG A 96 3.58 -10.58 -3.35
CA ARG A 96 3.59 -10.32 -4.79
C ARG A 96 2.45 -9.40 -5.24
N PHE A 97 1.26 -9.58 -4.67
CA PHE A 97 0.05 -8.86 -5.05
C PHE A 97 -0.61 -8.16 -3.85
N PRO A 98 0.01 -7.11 -3.31
CA PRO A 98 -0.55 -6.37 -2.17
C PRO A 98 -1.83 -5.57 -2.52
N GLY A 99 -2.11 -5.37 -3.82
CA GLY A 99 -3.20 -4.54 -4.33
C GLY A 99 -2.81 -3.08 -4.54
N ARG A 100 -3.73 -2.27 -5.10
CA ARG A 100 -3.52 -0.84 -5.42
C ARG A 100 -3.27 0.10 -4.22
N THR A 101 -3.02 -0.44 -3.03
CA THR A 101 -2.67 0.32 -1.81
C THR A 101 -1.26 0.05 -1.29
N ALA A 102 -0.43 -0.72 -1.99
CA ALA A 102 1.01 -0.69 -1.75
C ALA A 102 1.71 -0.05 -2.94
N ALA A 103 2.28 1.12 -2.68
CA ALA A 103 3.16 1.81 -3.60
C ALA A 103 4.23 0.85 -4.14
N ARG A 104 4.32 0.79 -5.47
CA ARG A 104 5.47 0.27 -6.23
C ARG A 104 6.62 1.28 -6.11
N PRO A 105 7.84 0.94 -6.56
CA PRO A 105 8.80 -0.06 -6.10
C PRO A 105 9.73 0.50 -4.98
N GLN A 106 10.59 -0.35 -4.43
CA GLN A 106 11.61 -0.01 -3.42
C GLN A 106 12.71 0.96 -3.93
N SER A 107 12.35 2.19 -4.27
CA SER A 107 13.27 3.31 -4.04
C SER A 107 13.24 3.61 -2.55
N SER A 108 14.41 3.72 -1.91
CA SER A 108 14.55 4.23 -0.55
C SER A 108 13.54 5.38 -0.31
N PRO A 109 12.82 5.43 0.83
CA PRO A 109 11.89 6.53 1.13
C PRO A 109 12.52 7.91 0.90
N PHE A 110 13.83 8.03 1.15
CA PHE A 110 14.63 9.23 0.91
C PHE A 110 14.86 9.53 -0.58
N LEU A 111 15.03 8.51 -1.42
CA LEU A 111 15.11 8.70 -2.88
C LEU A 111 13.75 9.06 -3.47
N TYR A 112 12.67 8.45 -2.98
CA TYR A 112 11.32 8.80 -3.42
C TYR A 112 10.97 10.25 -3.06
N ALA A 113 11.37 10.70 -1.86
CA ALA A 113 11.20 12.09 -1.43
C ALA A 113 11.82 13.11 -2.39
N GLN A 114 12.95 12.81 -3.03
CA GLN A 114 13.59 13.72 -4.00
C GLN A 114 12.77 13.91 -5.28
N SER A 115 11.97 12.91 -5.65
CA SER A 115 11.07 12.94 -6.81
C SER A 115 9.64 13.34 -6.46
N LEU A 116 9.37 13.63 -5.19
CA LEU A 116 8.03 13.89 -4.70
C LEU A 116 7.49 15.19 -5.31
N LYS A 117 6.30 15.09 -5.90
CA LYS A 117 5.60 16.23 -6.49
C LYS A 117 4.11 16.07 -6.30
N GLN A 118 3.44 17.16 -5.94
CA GLN A 118 1.99 17.25 -5.91
C GLN A 118 1.50 17.29 -7.35
N GLU A 119 0.56 16.41 -7.68
CA GLU A 119 -0.04 16.38 -9.02
C GLU A 119 -0.96 17.59 -9.24
N PRO A 120 -1.14 18.09 -10.48
CA PRO A 120 -1.96 19.27 -10.77
C PRO A 120 -3.43 19.17 -10.31
N HIS A 121 -3.92 17.94 -10.10
CA HIS A 121 -5.29 17.62 -9.70
C HIS A 121 -5.36 17.03 -8.28
N GLU A 122 -4.23 16.87 -7.60
CA GLU A 122 -4.17 16.36 -6.23
C GLU A 122 -4.37 17.52 -5.26
N ASN A 123 -5.42 17.44 -4.44
CA ASN A 123 -5.62 18.43 -3.39
C ASN A 123 -4.55 18.31 -2.29
N LEU A 124 -4.30 19.41 -1.56
CA LEU A 124 -3.24 19.48 -0.57
C LEU A 124 -3.42 18.44 0.55
N VAL A 125 -4.66 18.11 0.94
CA VAL A 125 -4.94 17.10 1.96
C VAL A 125 -4.47 15.71 1.52
N SER A 126 -4.75 15.35 0.28
CA SER A 126 -4.33 14.07 -0.32
C SER A 126 -2.82 14.01 -0.47
N TYR A 127 -2.20 15.11 -0.89
CA TYR A 127 -0.75 15.22 -0.98
C TYR A 127 -0.09 15.07 0.40
N ILE A 128 -0.60 15.75 1.43
CA ILE A 128 -0.12 15.62 2.81
C ILE A 128 -0.27 14.18 3.32
N ALA A 129 -1.39 13.52 3.03
CA ALA A 129 -1.59 12.12 3.42
C ALA A 129 -0.50 11.21 2.81
N ARG A 130 -0.20 11.39 1.51
CA ARG A 130 0.86 10.66 0.82
C ARG A 130 2.25 10.93 1.40
N VAL A 131 2.53 12.17 1.80
CA VAL A 131 3.79 12.53 2.47
C VAL A 131 3.88 11.88 3.86
N ARG A 132 2.79 11.83 4.63
CA ARG A 132 2.74 11.16 5.93
C ARG A 132 2.97 9.66 5.81
N ASP A 133 2.40 9.03 4.79
CA ASP A 133 2.67 7.61 4.50
C ASP A 133 4.16 7.37 4.22
N LEU A 134 4.78 8.24 3.40
CA LEU A 134 6.21 8.20 3.11
C LEU A 134 7.07 8.38 4.37
N TRP A 135 6.69 9.33 5.22
CA TRP A 135 7.35 9.61 6.49
C TRP A 135 7.28 8.42 7.45
N ASN A 136 6.12 7.77 7.55
CA ASN A 136 5.95 6.58 8.36
C ASN A 136 6.78 5.41 7.82
N LEU A 137 6.88 5.25 6.50
CA LEU A 137 7.75 4.25 5.86
C LEU A 137 9.23 4.49 6.16
N ALA A 138 9.65 5.75 6.31
CA ALA A 138 11.02 6.09 6.70
C ALA A 138 11.32 5.87 8.20
N GLY A 139 10.30 5.48 9.00
CA GLY A 139 10.40 5.26 10.44
C GLY A 139 9.89 6.44 11.30
N GLY A 140 9.39 7.51 10.69
CA GLY A 140 8.86 8.70 11.35
C GLY A 140 9.86 9.43 12.25
N ARG A 141 9.44 10.26 13.20
CA ARG A 141 10.35 10.75 14.26
C ARG A 141 10.40 9.69 15.36
N ASN A 142 11.28 8.70 15.24
CA ASN A 142 11.47 7.72 16.30
C ASN A 142 12.47 8.25 17.33
N PRO A 143 12.04 8.66 18.55
CA PRO A 143 12.91 9.26 19.55
C PRO A 143 13.97 8.30 20.09
N THR A 144 13.84 6.99 19.84
CA THR A 144 14.86 5.99 20.20
C THR A 144 15.98 5.85 19.16
N ARG A 145 15.82 6.44 17.98
CA ARG A 145 16.82 6.47 16.89
C ARG A 145 17.36 7.89 16.70
N MET A 146 18.04 8.42 17.71
CA MET A 146 18.77 9.70 17.60
C MET A 146 20.15 9.51 16.96
N GLU A 147 20.18 9.06 15.70
CA GLU A 147 21.40 9.01 14.90
C GLU A 147 21.43 10.22 13.94
N PRO A 148 22.55 10.95 13.81
CA PRO A 148 22.65 12.12 12.91
C PRO A 148 22.27 11.85 11.45
N MET A 149 22.45 10.61 10.98
CA MET A 149 22.04 10.18 9.63
C MET A 149 20.50 10.10 9.48
N TYR A 150 19.78 9.90 10.57
CA TYR A 150 18.33 9.84 10.61
C TYR A 150 17.70 11.23 10.48
N ASP A 151 18.26 12.23 11.18
CA ASP A 151 17.84 13.63 11.07
C ASP A 151 18.04 14.17 9.65
N MET A 152 19.14 13.78 8.99
CA MET A 152 19.39 14.11 7.59
C MET A 152 18.34 13.46 6.67
N GLY A 153 17.94 12.22 6.94
CA GLY A 153 16.87 11.54 6.21
C GLY A 153 15.50 12.22 6.36
N CYS A 154 15.13 12.61 7.58
CA CYS A 154 13.90 13.36 7.86
C CYS A 154 13.89 14.71 7.12
N GLN A 155 15.03 15.41 7.09
CA GLN A 155 15.18 16.66 6.36
C GLN A 155 14.96 16.49 4.86
N VAL A 156 15.45 15.39 4.25
CA VAL A 156 15.23 15.08 2.83
C VAL A 156 13.73 14.94 2.52
N ILE A 157 12.96 14.30 3.41
CA ILE A 157 11.50 14.15 3.23
C ILE A 157 10.79 15.50 3.34
N VAL A 158 11.15 16.32 4.33
CA VAL A 158 10.60 17.68 4.48
C VAL A 158 10.90 18.56 3.26
N GLN A 159 12.14 18.52 2.77
CA GLN A 159 12.53 19.29 1.59
C GLN A 159 11.80 18.82 0.33
N GLY A 160 11.65 17.50 0.16
CA GLY A 160 10.86 16.90 -0.92
C GLY A 160 9.39 17.35 -0.88
N PHE A 161 8.78 17.32 0.31
CA PHE A 161 7.40 17.78 0.52
C PHE A 161 7.20 19.23 0.07
N VAL A 162 8.02 20.16 0.59
CA VAL A 162 7.88 21.60 0.30
C VAL A 162 8.20 21.89 -1.17
N SER A 163 9.29 21.33 -1.70
CA SER A 163 9.69 21.52 -3.09
C SER A 163 8.69 20.93 -4.09
N GLY A 164 7.99 19.88 -3.67
CA GLY A 164 7.00 19.18 -4.47
C GLY A 164 5.64 19.88 -4.58
N LEU A 165 5.36 20.92 -3.79
CA LEU A 165 4.09 21.66 -3.87
C LEU A 165 3.79 22.15 -5.29
N PHE A 166 2.54 22.01 -5.73
CA PHE A 166 2.15 22.35 -7.08
C PHE A 166 2.09 23.88 -7.27
N GLU A 167 1.39 24.56 -6.35
CA GLU A 167 1.24 26.01 -6.39
C GLU A 167 2.54 26.72 -5.97
N GLU A 168 3.18 27.39 -6.93
CA GLU A 168 4.46 28.08 -6.69
C GLU A 168 4.33 29.17 -5.62
N VAL A 169 3.22 29.92 -5.59
CA VAL A 169 2.98 30.98 -4.59
C VAL A 169 2.92 30.41 -3.16
N VAL A 170 2.27 29.26 -2.97
CA VAL A 170 2.19 28.58 -1.68
C VAL A 170 3.57 28.03 -1.30
N LYS A 171 4.30 27.47 -2.26
CA LYS A 171 5.66 26.97 -2.07
C LYS A 171 6.61 28.06 -1.60
N PHE A 172 6.70 29.18 -2.32
CA PHE A 172 7.56 30.30 -1.95
C PHE A 172 7.22 30.81 -0.56
N LYS A 173 5.94 30.96 -0.25
CA LYS A 173 5.53 31.42 1.08
C LYS A 173 5.81 30.43 2.19
N ALA A 174 5.65 29.13 1.94
CA ALA A 174 6.02 28.10 2.90
C ALA A 174 7.54 28.11 3.16
N ILE A 175 8.36 28.34 2.13
CA ILE A 175 9.81 28.51 2.27
C ILE A 175 10.14 29.75 3.11
N GLU A 176 9.50 30.89 2.86
CA GLU A 176 9.64 32.10 3.70
C GLU A 176 9.27 31.86 5.17
N ASN A 177 8.23 31.05 5.42
CA ASN A 177 7.83 30.64 6.76
C ASN A 177 8.84 29.66 7.41
N GLY A 178 9.90 29.27 6.70
CA GLY A 178 10.94 28.37 7.16
C GLY A 178 10.55 26.90 7.14
N ALA A 179 9.64 26.48 6.24
CA ALA A 179 9.20 25.09 6.16
C ALA A 179 10.31 24.11 5.73
N MET A 180 11.33 24.55 4.98
CA MET A 180 12.45 23.68 4.58
C MET A 180 13.52 23.49 5.67
N GLY A 181 13.51 24.32 6.71
CA GLY A 181 14.52 24.31 7.77
C GLY A 181 14.18 23.39 8.94
N VAL A 182 12.99 22.81 8.95
CA VAL A 182 12.53 21.96 10.05
C VAL A 182 12.85 20.49 9.76
N THR A 183 13.06 19.72 10.82
CA THR A 183 13.26 18.26 10.73
C THR A 183 12.02 17.48 11.13
N ASP A 184 10.91 18.17 11.42
CA ASP A 184 9.64 17.59 11.82
C ASP A 184 8.58 17.84 10.73
N LEU A 185 7.97 16.76 10.24
CA LEU A 185 6.98 16.86 9.17
C LEU A 185 5.73 17.63 9.59
N GLU A 186 5.25 17.48 10.83
CA GLU A 186 4.04 18.17 11.28
C GLU A 186 4.30 19.68 11.43
N GLU A 187 5.50 20.07 11.84
CA GLU A 187 5.91 21.48 11.81
C GLU A 187 5.95 22.03 10.38
N ALA A 188 6.48 21.28 9.42
CA ALA A 188 6.49 21.68 8.01
C ALA A 188 5.07 21.82 7.45
N ILE A 189 4.18 20.86 7.74
CA ILE A 189 2.77 20.90 7.35
C ILE A 189 2.07 22.13 7.93
N SER A 190 2.31 22.46 9.20
CA SER A 190 1.75 23.65 9.85
C SER A 190 2.16 24.93 9.12
N LYS A 191 3.43 25.05 8.74
CA LYS A 191 3.96 26.20 7.99
C LYS A 191 3.40 26.32 6.57
N VAL A 192 3.17 25.19 5.90
CA VAL A 192 2.49 25.14 4.58
C VAL A 192 1.03 25.55 4.71
N ASN A 193 0.31 25.05 5.72
CA ASN A 193 -1.08 25.44 5.97
C ASN A 193 -1.20 26.95 6.28
N ALA A 194 -0.27 27.52 7.04
CA ALA A 194 -0.21 28.96 7.30
C ALA A 194 0.02 29.78 6.01
N ALA A 195 0.88 29.28 5.10
CA ALA A 195 1.07 29.88 3.78
C ALA A 195 -0.22 29.89 2.96
N VAL A 196 -0.96 28.77 2.92
CA VAL A 196 -2.25 28.68 2.23
C VAL A 196 -3.27 29.66 2.80
N GLN A 197 -3.35 29.79 4.14
CA GLN A 197 -4.27 30.71 4.81
C GLN A 197 -3.97 32.19 4.50
N THR A 198 -2.71 32.52 4.20
CA THR A 198 -2.30 33.87 3.83
C THR A 198 -2.89 34.27 2.48
N PHE A 199 -2.90 33.36 1.50
CA PHE A 199 -3.47 33.63 0.17
C PHE A 199 -4.98 33.41 0.06
N GLY A 200 -5.57 32.66 0.98
CA GLY A 200 -7.02 32.52 1.08
C GLY A 200 -7.77 33.81 1.43
N ARG A 201 -7.07 34.90 1.76
CA ARG A 201 -7.67 36.21 2.08
C ARG A 201 -7.63 37.24 0.93
N ASP A 202 -6.74 37.10 -0.05
CA ASP A 202 -6.41 38.23 -0.95
C ASP A 202 -6.56 37.98 -2.48
N GLU A 203 -7.00 36.80 -2.96
CA GLU A 203 -7.19 36.58 -4.41
C GLU A 203 -8.41 35.71 -4.80
N PRO A 204 -9.19 36.09 -5.84
CA PRO A 204 -10.33 35.30 -6.34
C PRO A 204 -9.93 33.99 -7.06
N ALA A 205 -8.64 33.76 -7.33
CA ALA A 205 -8.12 32.47 -7.78
C ALA A 205 -8.19 31.38 -6.68
N ALA A 206 -8.33 31.76 -5.41
CA ALA A 206 -8.40 30.88 -4.25
C ALA A 206 -9.72 30.07 -4.14
N SER A 207 -10.69 30.30 -5.03
CA SER A 207 -11.97 29.57 -5.01
C SER A 207 -11.80 28.06 -5.23
N ARG A 208 -10.72 27.60 -5.88
CA ARG A 208 -10.38 26.16 -6.00
C ARG A 208 -9.65 25.58 -4.79
N ILE A 209 -9.03 26.41 -3.95
CA ILE A 209 -8.27 25.97 -2.77
C ILE A 209 -9.22 25.72 -1.58
N LEU A 210 -10.25 26.56 -1.43
CA LEU A 210 -11.14 26.54 -0.26
C LEU A 210 -12.23 25.46 -0.29
N THR A 211 -12.53 24.83 -1.44
CA THR A 211 -13.48 23.69 -1.46
C THR A 211 -12.89 22.41 -0.87
N SER A 212 -11.59 22.38 -0.55
CA SER A 212 -10.86 21.20 -0.07
C SER A 212 -10.50 21.21 1.42
N VAL A 213 -10.91 22.25 2.18
CA VAL A 213 -10.60 22.37 3.62
C VAL A 213 -11.81 22.02 4.50
N PHE A 214 -13.03 21.98 3.95
CA PHE A 214 -14.27 21.84 4.73
C PHE A 214 -15.25 20.75 4.25
N ASN A 215 -14.81 19.76 3.48
CA ASN A 215 -15.56 18.51 3.26
C ASN A 215 -14.67 17.29 3.42
#